data_AF-A0A7W0NTX1-F1
#
_entry.id   AF-A0A7W0NTX1-F1
#
_cell.length_a   1.000
_cell.length_b   1.000
_cell.length_c   1.000
_cell.angle_alpha   90.00
_cell.angle_beta   90.00
_cell.angle_gamma   90.00
#
_symmetry.space_group_name_H-M   'P 1'
#
loop_
_entity.id
_entity.type
_entity.pdbx_description
1 polymer ?
#
loop_
_entity_poly.entity_id
_entity_poly.type
_entity_poly.pdbx_seq_one_letter_code
_entity_poly.pdbx_strand_id
1 'polypeptide(L)'
;MYEPLAPLPTFNALAKSPELVSVLDKVRFGPLSDDYEYGEFLWFIREYPRVYRHHYDHAGHRLSAIHQAYQDHHTSAEALIRRNFDHPTREGGTLQEYSYSNRDVSPIYWDFESYLQAISSALDIVARVVGTAFKQDTPPNFNRFCKKAPDSELKDVFVRAQYRWVKRMKAYRDCFIHFTSIDTLLTVQIKRYSGVWQLRTKLPINPEARDIISFRYSRRVELLRYATTVWKHLAAFDRSVAKVLWRLYKQGSYPQKTSGLFFLGRGVSS
;
A
#
# COMPACT_ATOMS: atom_id res chain seq x y z
N MET A 1 -26.29 -25.79 -15.71
CA MET A 1 -24.84 -26.00 -15.66
C MET A 1 -24.33 -25.09 -14.55
N TYR A 2 -23.72 -25.65 -13.50
CA TYR A 2 -23.24 -24.88 -12.35
C TYR A 2 -22.17 -23.87 -12.80
N GLU A 3 -22.40 -22.59 -12.57
CA GLU A 3 -21.44 -21.53 -12.91
C GLU A 3 -20.60 -21.19 -11.67
N PRO A 4 -19.27 -21.38 -11.70
CA PRO A 4 -18.44 -21.20 -10.52
C PRO A 4 -18.27 -19.73 -10.14
N LEU A 5 -18.07 -19.49 -8.84
CA LEU A 5 -17.61 -18.21 -8.31
C LEU A 5 -16.14 -18.01 -8.70
N ALA A 6 -15.81 -16.84 -9.26
CA ALA A 6 -14.44 -16.54 -9.65
C ALA A 6 -13.48 -16.65 -8.44
N PRO A 7 -12.25 -17.16 -8.63
CA PRO A 7 -11.29 -17.26 -7.55
C PRO A 7 -10.87 -15.86 -7.05
N LEU A 8 -10.58 -15.78 -5.76
CA LEU A 8 -10.05 -14.57 -5.15
C LEU A 8 -8.64 -14.26 -5.68
N PRO A 9 -8.27 -12.97 -5.82
CA PRO A 9 -6.90 -12.59 -6.09
C PRO A 9 -5.94 -13.20 -5.09
N THR A 10 -4.85 -13.76 -5.58
CA THR A 10 -3.76 -14.24 -4.72
C THR A 10 -2.82 -13.10 -4.39
N PHE A 11 -2.30 -13.12 -3.16
CA PHE A 11 -1.18 -12.28 -2.76
C PHE A 11 -0.18 -13.15 -2.00
N ASN A 12 1.11 -12.91 -2.23
CA ASN A 12 2.14 -13.54 -1.43
C ASN A 12 2.32 -12.69 -0.17
N ALA A 13 1.86 -13.23 0.95
CA ALA A 13 2.16 -12.68 2.26
C ALA A 13 3.68 -12.68 2.53
N LEU A 14 4.07 -11.89 3.53
CA LEU A 14 5.45 -11.62 3.97
C LEU A 14 6.28 -12.91 4.15
N ALA A 15 6.96 -13.35 3.09
CA ALA A 15 7.87 -14.50 3.20
C ALA A 15 9.27 -14.08 3.70
N LYS A 16 9.63 -12.79 3.56
CA LYS A 16 10.97 -12.26 3.86
C LYS A 16 10.89 -10.81 4.33
N SER A 17 11.91 -10.38 5.08
CA SER A 17 12.13 -8.96 5.41
C SER A 17 12.15 -8.10 4.13
N PRO A 18 11.73 -6.83 4.19
CA PRO A 18 11.88 -5.91 3.06
C PRO A 18 13.33 -5.81 2.63
N GLU A 19 13.57 -5.73 1.32
CA GLU A 19 14.91 -5.74 0.72
C GLU A 19 15.71 -4.51 1.16
N LEU A 20 15.04 -3.36 1.31
CA LEU A 20 15.67 -2.14 1.79
C LEU A 20 16.27 -2.33 3.19
N VAL A 21 15.57 -3.04 4.08
CA VAL A 21 16.07 -3.29 5.43
C VAL A 21 17.27 -4.22 5.37
N SER A 22 17.22 -5.27 4.54
CA SER A 22 18.36 -6.18 4.34
C SER A 22 19.58 -5.47 3.78
N VAL A 23 19.41 -4.51 2.87
CA VAL A 23 20.50 -3.66 2.36
C VAL A 23 21.08 -2.78 3.47
N LEU A 24 20.23 -2.14 4.28
CA LEU A 24 20.69 -1.24 5.34
C LEU A 24 21.35 -1.99 6.50
N ASP A 25 20.90 -3.20 6.82
CA ASP A 25 21.59 -4.08 7.76
C ASP A 25 23.01 -4.42 7.24
N LYS A 26 23.18 -4.68 5.94
CA LYS A 26 24.51 -4.89 5.33
C LYS A 26 25.39 -3.65 5.38
N VAL A 27 24.82 -2.45 5.20
CA VAL A 27 25.56 -1.19 5.34
C VAL A 27 26.02 -1.00 6.79
N ARG A 28 25.10 -1.20 7.75
CA ARG A 28 25.38 -1.02 9.18
C ARG A 28 26.50 -1.91 9.69
N PHE A 29 26.52 -3.17 9.23
CA PHE A 29 27.54 -4.15 9.61
C PHE A 29 28.73 -4.21 8.64
N GLY A 30 28.80 -3.27 7.68
CA GLY A 30 29.91 -3.17 6.74
C GLY A 30 31.06 -2.30 7.27
N PRO A 31 32.01 -1.91 6.40
CA PRO A 31 33.22 -1.17 6.81
C PRO A 31 33.02 0.16 7.52
N LEU A 32 31.79 0.70 7.56
CA LEU A 32 31.47 1.93 8.27
C LEU A 32 31.26 1.71 9.78
N SER A 33 31.15 0.46 10.25
CA SER A 33 30.78 0.14 11.65
C SER A 33 31.78 0.58 12.69
N ASP A 34 33.05 0.67 12.30
CA ASP A 34 34.18 0.89 13.23
C ASP A 34 34.63 2.35 13.24
N ASP A 35 33.97 3.21 12.45
CA ASP A 35 34.29 4.62 12.31
C ASP A 35 33.32 5.50 13.12
N TYR A 36 33.88 6.17 14.14
CA TYR A 36 33.16 7.06 15.04
C TYR A 36 32.43 8.21 14.32
N GLU A 37 32.92 8.66 13.15
CA GLU A 37 32.29 9.73 12.38
C GLU A 37 30.90 9.35 11.87
N TYR A 38 30.62 8.05 11.73
CA TYR A 38 29.34 7.53 11.26
C TYR A 38 28.39 7.17 12.41
N GLY A 39 28.72 7.45 13.68
CA GLY A 39 27.93 7.02 14.84
C GLY A 39 26.45 7.42 14.78
N GLU A 40 26.16 8.69 14.44
CA GLU A 40 24.77 9.18 14.30
C GLU A 40 24.05 8.48 13.14
N PHE A 41 24.72 8.34 12.00
CA PHE A 41 24.20 7.63 10.83
C PHE A 41 23.90 6.16 11.12
N LEU A 42 24.83 5.43 11.75
CA LEU A 42 24.66 4.02 12.11
C LEU A 42 23.46 3.84 13.06
N TRP A 43 23.26 4.76 14.00
CA TRP A 43 22.06 4.76 14.85
C TRP A 43 20.79 5.03 14.03
N PHE A 44 20.84 5.99 13.11
CA PHE A 44 19.72 6.31 12.22
C PHE A 44 19.30 5.13 11.34
N ILE A 45 20.26 4.49 10.64
CA ILE A 45 19.99 3.31 9.79
C ILE A 45 19.75 2.03 10.59
N ARG A 46 19.88 2.07 11.92
CA ARG A 46 19.40 1.00 12.79
C ARG A 46 17.92 1.18 13.12
N GLU A 47 17.51 2.39 13.53
CA GLU A 47 16.15 2.62 14.02
C GLU A 47 15.14 2.81 12.88
N TYR A 48 15.41 3.68 11.91
CA TYR A 48 14.44 3.99 10.86
C TYR A 48 14.05 2.76 10.01
N PRO A 49 14.98 1.84 9.66
CA PRO A 49 14.61 0.61 8.95
C PRO A 49 13.77 -0.36 9.78
N ARG A 50 13.86 -0.34 11.12
CA ARG A 50 12.96 -1.11 11.98
C ARG A 50 11.55 -0.55 11.97
N VAL A 51 11.42 0.78 12.03
CA VAL A 51 10.11 1.45 11.91
C VAL A 51 9.51 1.20 10.51
N TYR A 52 10.34 1.22 9.46
CA TYR A 52 9.91 0.86 8.11
C TYR A 52 9.40 -0.58 8.05
N ARG A 53 10.18 -1.54 8.57
CA ARG A 53 9.80 -2.96 8.64
C ARG A 53 8.47 -3.12 9.36
N HIS A 54 8.28 -2.47 10.51
CA HIS A 54 7.04 -2.51 11.26
C HIS A 54 5.83 -2.11 10.41
N HIS A 55 5.88 -0.98 9.70
CA HIS A 55 4.76 -0.55 8.85
C HIS A 55 4.58 -1.40 7.59
N TYR A 56 5.67 -1.90 7.01
CA TYR A 56 5.60 -2.83 5.89
C TYR A 56 4.92 -4.14 6.31
N ASP A 57 5.31 -4.69 7.46
CA ASP A 57 4.75 -5.91 8.02
C ASP A 57 3.29 -5.71 8.44
N HIS A 58 2.98 -4.54 9.03
CA HIS A 58 1.62 -4.14 9.37
C HIS A 58 0.71 -4.10 8.14
N ALA A 59 1.18 -3.51 7.04
CA ALA A 59 0.43 -3.52 5.77
C ALA A 59 0.21 -4.95 5.25
N GLY A 60 1.24 -5.80 5.29
CA GLY A 60 1.11 -7.20 4.88
C GLY A 60 0.10 -7.97 5.75
N HIS A 61 0.15 -7.80 7.07
CA HIS A 61 -0.79 -8.40 8.02
C HIS A 61 -2.24 -7.96 7.76
N ARG A 62 -2.47 -6.66 7.55
CA ARG A 62 -3.80 -6.13 7.24
C ARG A 62 -4.34 -6.68 5.92
N LEU A 63 -3.50 -6.81 4.89
CA LEU A 63 -3.91 -7.44 3.63
C LEU A 63 -4.27 -8.92 3.81
N SER A 64 -3.55 -9.66 4.66
CA SER A 64 -3.91 -11.04 5.02
C SER A 64 -5.26 -11.12 5.72
N ALA A 65 -5.55 -10.21 6.67
CA ALA A 65 -6.84 -10.16 7.35
C ALA A 65 -7.99 -9.88 6.37
N ILE A 66 -7.81 -8.92 5.46
CA ILE A 66 -8.77 -8.63 4.39
C ILE A 66 -9.00 -9.87 3.52
N HIS A 67 -7.93 -10.55 3.11
CA HIS A 67 -8.03 -11.74 2.27
C HIS A 67 -8.77 -12.88 2.97
N GLN A 68 -8.48 -13.12 4.25
CA GLN A 68 -9.19 -14.12 5.06
C GLN A 68 -10.69 -13.81 5.15
N ALA A 69 -11.07 -12.58 5.47
CA ALA A 69 -12.48 -12.17 5.50
C ALA A 69 -13.16 -12.38 4.13
N TYR A 70 -12.44 -12.12 3.03
CA TYR A 70 -12.92 -12.44 1.69
C TYR A 70 -13.09 -13.93 1.44
N GLN A 71 -12.20 -14.80 1.97
CA GLN A 71 -12.35 -16.26 1.86
C GLN A 71 -13.60 -16.77 2.58
N ASP A 72 -13.87 -16.22 3.77
CA ASP A 72 -15.05 -16.59 4.56
C ASP A 72 -16.34 -16.19 3.82
N HIS A 73 -16.37 -14.98 3.25
CA HIS A 73 -17.48 -14.53 2.41
C HIS A 73 -17.56 -15.27 1.06
N HIS A 74 -16.44 -15.68 0.48
CA HIS A 74 -16.40 -16.45 -0.77
C HIS A 74 -17.04 -17.81 -0.57
N THR A 75 -16.69 -18.51 0.52
CA THR A 75 -17.32 -19.79 0.92
C THR A 75 -18.82 -19.63 1.12
N SER A 76 -19.23 -18.58 1.85
CA SER A 76 -20.65 -18.28 2.09
C SER A 76 -21.40 -17.96 0.79
N ALA A 77 -20.76 -17.22 -0.12
CA ALA A 77 -21.30 -16.85 -1.41
C ALA A 77 -21.49 -18.07 -2.32
N GLU A 78 -20.53 -19.00 -2.36
CA GLU A 78 -20.67 -20.25 -3.12
C GLU A 78 -21.88 -21.07 -2.65
N ALA A 79 -22.05 -21.22 -1.33
CA ALA A 79 -23.20 -21.91 -0.76
C ALA A 79 -24.53 -21.23 -1.14
N LEU A 80 -24.57 -19.89 -1.11
CA LEU A 80 -25.73 -19.10 -1.51
C LEU A 80 -26.05 -19.22 -3.00
N ILE A 81 -25.03 -19.22 -3.86
CA ILE A 81 -25.17 -19.43 -5.31
C ILE A 81 -25.77 -20.81 -5.59
N ARG A 82 -25.21 -21.87 -4.99
CA ARG A 82 -25.72 -23.25 -5.13
C ARG A 82 -27.15 -23.41 -4.65
N ARG A 83 -27.52 -22.77 -3.53
CA ARG A 83 -28.87 -22.90 -2.98
C ARG A 83 -29.94 -22.19 -3.82
N ASN A 84 -29.64 -20.99 -4.29
CA ASN A 84 -30.65 -20.07 -4.82
C ASN A 84 -30.62 -19.89 -6.35
N PHE A 85 -29.53 -20.27 -7.01
CA PHE A 85 -29.31 -19.96 -8.43
C PHE A 85 -29.01 -21.17 -9.31
N ASP A 86 -28.95 -22.39 -8.74
CA ASP A 86 -28.81 -23.65 -9.49
C ASP A 86 -30.15 -24.21 -10.00
N HIS A 87 -31.28 -23.59 -9.66
CA HIS A 87 -32.58 -23.91 -10.22
C HIS A 87 -32.98 -22.88 -11.29
N PRO A 88 -33.31 -23.29 -12.53
CA PRO A 88 -33.91 -22.38 -13.50
C PRO A 88 -35.25 -21.90 -12.92
N THR A 89 -35.31 -20.64 -12.50
CA THR A 89 -36.56 -20.04 -12.06
C THR A 89 -37.57 -20.15 -13.20
N ARG A 90 -38.66 -20.90 -12.96
CA ARG A 90 -39.77 -21.11 -13.90
C ARG A 90 -40.53 -19.83 -14.27
N GLU A 91 -40.22 -18.72 -13.61
CA GLU A 91 -40.79 -17.41 -13.87
C GLU A 91 -39.66 -16.40 -14.02
N GLY A 92 -39.30 -16.08 -15.27
CA GLY A 92 -38.74 -14.83 -15.84
C GLY A 92 -37.80 -13.88 -15.08
N GLY A 93 -37.42 -14.14 -13.84
CA GLY A 93 -36.65 -13.25 -12.98
C GLY A 93 -35.18 -13.66 -12.96
N THR A 94 -34.37 -13.08 -13.85
CA THR A 94 -32.92 -13.20 -13.78
C THR A 94 -32.38 -12.27 -12.69
N LEU A 95 -32.41 -12.71 -11.43
CA LEU A 95 -31.73 -12.00 -10.36
C LEU A 95 -30.21 -12.16 -10.59
N GLN A 96 -29.54 -11.11 -11.08
CA GLN A 96 -28.11 -11.14 -11.49
C GLN A 96 -27.15 -10.59 -10.42
N GLU A 97 -27.70 -10.10 -9.30
CA GLU A 97 -26.95 -9.47 -8.23
C GLU A 97 -27.58 -9.77 -6.87
N TYR A 98 -26.73 -10.05 -5.88
CA TYR A 98 -27.08 -10.10 -4.48
C TYR A 98 -26.12 -9.21 -3.70
N SER A 99 -26.62 -8.43 -2.73
CA SER A 99 -25.77 -7.60 -1.87
C SER A 99 -26.24 -7.65 -0.44
N TYR A 100 -25.29 -7.70 0.49
CA TYR A 100 -25.58 -7.68 1.92
C TYR A 100 -24.59 -6.80 2.67
N SER A 101 -25.06 -6.28 3.81
CA SER A 101 -24.31 -5.49 4.77
C SER A 101 -24.56 -6.10 6.14
N ASN A 102 -23.58 -6.80 6.69
CA ASN A 102 -23.64 -7.35 8.05
C ASN A 102 -22.40 -6.92 8.85
N ARG A 103 -22.33 -7.29 10.14
CA ARG A 103 -21.23 -6.90 11.02
C ARG A 103 -19.86 -7.41 10.56
N ASP A 104 -19.84 -8.48 9.79
CA ASP A 104 -18.60 -9.12 9.30
C ASP A 104 -18.02 -8.39 8.08
N VAL A 105 -18.80 -7.51 7.43
CA VAL A 105 -18.31 -6.70 6.31
C VAL A 105 -17.44 -5.54 6.81
N SER A 106 -17.77 -4.90 7.94
CA SER A 106 -17.05 -3.72 8.45
C SER A 106 -15.54 -3.96 8.68
N PRO A 107 -15.10 -5.10 9.24
CA PRO A 107 -13.68 -5.41 9.39
C PRO A 107 -12.86 -5.29 8.10
N ILE A 108 -13.39 -5.71 6.94
CA ILE A 108 -12.72 -5.57 5.63
C ILE A 108 -12.31 -4.13 5.38
N TYR A 109 -13.22 -3.22 5.69
CA TYR A 109 -13.09 -1.80 5.46
C TYR A 109 -12.14 -1.14 6.47
N TRP A 110 -12.25 -1.48 7.75
CA TRP A 110 -11.32 -1.00 8.79
C TRP A 110 -9.89 -1.48 8.58
N ASP A 111 -9.71 -2.74 8.18
CA ASP A 111 -8.40 -3.28 7.84
C ASP A 111 -7.85 -2.63 6.57
N PHE A 112 -8.70 -2.32 5.59
CA PHE A 112 -8.29 -1.61 4.38
C PHE A 112 -7.82 -0.17 4.67
N GLU A 113 -8.51 0.56 5.53
CA GLU A 113 -8.05 1.88 5.99
C GLU A 113 -6.69 1.80 6.67
N SER A 114 -6.57 0.88 7.64
CA SER A 114 -5.34 0.62 8.37
C SER A 114 -4.19 0.24 7.43
N TYR A 115 -4.48 -0.58 6.42
CA TYR A 115 -3.56 -0.97 5.37
C TYR A 115 -3.02 0.23 4.58
N LEU A 116 -3.91 1.12 4.09
CA LEU A 116 -3.50 2.31 3.34
C LEU A 116 -2.68 3.29 4.21
N GLN A 117 -3.01 3.39 5.49
CA GLN A 117 -2.26 4.21 6.44
C GLN A 117 -0.88 3.64 6.71
N ALA A 118 -0.76 2.33 6.93
CA ALA A 118 0.53 1.66 7.11
C ALA A 118 1.45 1.87 5.89
N ILE A 119 0.92 1.74 4.68
CA ILE A 119 1.67 2.03 3.44
C ILE A 119 2.12 3.49 3.38
N SER A 120 1.25 4.43 3.74
CA SER A 120 1.58 5.86 3.76
C SER A 120 2.75 6.15 4.70
N SER A 121 2.70 5.62 5.93
CA SER A 121 3.78 5.73 6.90
C SER A 121 5.08 5.09 6.40
N ALA A 122 4.99 3.89 5.81
CA ALA A 122 6.14 3.20 5.24
C ALA A 122 6.84 4.05 4.16
N LEU A 123 6.07 4.66 3.24
CA LEU A 123 6.63 5.54 2.19
C LEU A 123 7.34 6.77 2.77
N ASP A 124 6.79 7.37 3.82
CA ASP A 124 7.39 8.54 4.47
C ASP A 124 8.69 8.19 5.20
N ILE A 125 8.78 7.00 5.81
CA ILE A 125 10.00 6.50 6.43
C ILE A 125 11.06 6.22 5.38
N VAL A 126 10.70 5.59 4.25
CA VAL A 126 11.65 5.35 3.15
C VAL A 126 12.20 6.66 2.60
N ALA A 127 11.38 7.72 2.50
CA ALA A 127 11.85 9.05 2.12
C ALA A 127 12.94 9.58 3.05
N ARG A 128 12.80 9.37 4.36
CA ARG A 128 13.80 9.79 5.35
C ARG A 128 15.09 8.97 5.25
N VAL A 129 14.96 7.65 5.14
CA VAL A 129 16.09 6.73 4.94
C VAL A 129 16.90 7.15 3.71
N VAL A 130 16.22 7.30 2.57
CA VAL A 130 16.84 7.65 1.30
C VAL A 130 17.42 9.07 1.31
N GLY A 131 16.87 9.97 2.12
CA GLY A 131 17.40 11.33 2.27
C GLY A 131 18.87 11.39 2.71
N THR A 132 19.35 10.37 3.43
CA THR A 132 20.77 10.28 3.84
C THR A 132 21.75 10.11 2.69
N ALA A 133 21.25 9.79 1.48
CA ALA A 133 22.03 9.75 0.25
C ALA A 133 22.36 11.14 -0.33
N PHE A 134 21.88 12.23 0.29
CA PHE A 134 22.10 13.59 -0.18
C PHE A 134 22.66 14.46 0.94
N LYS A 135 23.48 15.46 0.59
CA LYS A 135 24.02 16.42 1.56
C LYS A 135 22.97 17.39 2.11
N GLN A 136 21.93 17.71 1.33
CA GLN A 136 20.87 18.64 1.73
C GLN A 136 19.99 18.04 2.84
N ASP A 137 19.12 18.86 3.42
CA ASP A 137 18.16 18.39 4.41
C ASP A 137 17.23 17.31 3.87
N THR A 138 17.23 16.18 4.59
CA THR A 138 16.37 15.05 4.37
C THR A 138 14.90 15.48 4.37
N PRO A 139 14.18 15.34 3.23
CA PRO A 139 12.76 15.64 3.19
C PRO A 139 11.98 14.75 4.18
N PRO A 140 11.07 15.31 4.99
CA PRO A 140 10.47 14.57 6.12
C PRO A 140 9.42 13.52 5.69
N ASN A 141 8.99 13.54 4.43
CA ASN A 141 7.94 12.67 3.90
C ASN A 141 8.06 12.47 2.37
N PHE A 142 7.35 11.47 1.85
CA PHE A 142 7.39 11.04 0.45
C PHE A 142 7.06 12.18 -0.53
N ASN A 143 6.05 12.99 -0.22
CA ASN A 143 5.61 14.07 -1.11
C ASN A 143 6.66 15.19 -1.20
N ARG A 144 7.26 15.56 -0.06
CA ARG A 144 8.35 16.55 -0.05
C ARG A 144 9.59 15.99 -0.73
N PHE A 145 9.88 14.69 -0.59
CA PHE A 145 10.99 14.04 -1.29
C PHE A 145 10.83 14.15 -2.81
N CYS A 146 9.66 13.79 -3.34
CA CYS A 146 9.38 13.90 -4.78
C CYS A 146 9.58 15.33 -5.34
N LYS A 147 9.30 16.36 -4.51
CA LYS A 147 9.37 17.77 -4.93
C LYS A 147 10.75 18.40 -4.75
N LYS A 148 11.46 18.07 -3.66
CA LYS A 148 12.64 18.81 -3.19
C LYS A 148 13.95 18.02 -3.28
N ALA A 149 13.91 16.70 -3.45
CA ALA A 149 15.13 15.93 -3.57
C ALA A 149 15.93 16.37 -4.82
N PRO A 150 17.28 16.34 -4.74
CA PRO A 150 18.13 16.53 -5.92
C PRO A 150 17.82 15.50 -7.01
N ASP A 151 18.04 15.91 -8.26
CA ASP A 151 17.88 15.00 -9.40
C ASP A 151 18.85 13.81 -9.28
N SER A 152 18.27 12.62 -9.28
CA SER A 152 18.96 11.38 -8.98
C SER A 152 18.08 10.18 -9.32
N GLU A 153 18.69 9.01 -9.51
CA GLU A 153 17.92 7.78 -9.75
C GLU A 153 16.98 7.45 -8.57
N LEU A 154 17.35 7.82 -7.33
CA LEU A 154 16.49 7.69 -6.16
C LEU A 154 15.23 8.57 -6.29
N LYS A 155 15.38 9.84 -6.68
CA LYS A 155 14.23 10.71 -6.96
C LYS A 155 13.35 10.14 -8.06
N ASP A 156 13.94 9.59 -9.12
CA ASP A 156 13.17 9.00 -10.22
C ASP A 156 12.31 7.82 -9.77
N VAL A 157 12.84 6.95 -8.90
CA VAL A 157 12.06 5.84 -8.31
C VAL A 157 10.83 6.38 -7.56
N PHE A 158 11.00 7.44 -6.78
CA PHE A 158 9.90 8.07 -6.02
C PHE A 158 8.89 8.76 -6.93
N VAL A 159 9.33 9.56 -7.91
CA VAL A 159 8.45 10.26 -8.85
C VAL A 159 7.65 9.27 -9.69
N ARG A 160 8.28 8.18 -10.16
CA ARG A 160 7.58 7.10 -10.87
C ARG A 160 6.53 6.44 -9.98
N ALA A 161 6.85 6.14 -8.72
CA ALA A 161 5.88 5.59 -7.77
C ALA A 161 4.73 6.59 -7.50
N GLN A 162 5.05 7.87 -7.37
CA GLN A 162 4.09 8.95 -7.17
C GLN A 162 3.05 8.98 -8.29
N TYR A 163 3.51 9.00 -9.54
CA TYR A 163 2.65 9.04 -10.71
C TYR A 163 1.86 7.74 -10.90
N ARG A 164 2.52 6.59 -10.74
CA ARG A 164 1.94 5.28 -11.08
C ARG A 164 0.85 4.83 -10.11
N TRP A 165 1.02 5.04 -8.81
CA TRP A 165 0.10 4.45 -7.83
C TRP A 165 -0.10 5.25 -6.54
N VAL A 166 0.91 5.98 -6.03
CA VAL A 166 0.80 6.63 -4.71
C VAL A 166 -0.23 7.76 -4.71
N LYS A 167 -0.30 8.59 -5.77
CA LYS A 167 -1.35 9.65 -5.87
C LYS A 167 -2.75 9.05 -5.77
N ARG A 168 -3.00 7.98 -6.51
CA ARG A 168 -4.28 7.26 -6.51
C ARG A 168 -4.58 6.61 -5.16
N MET A 169 -3.57 6.03 -4.52
CA MET A 169 -3.67 5.43 -3.20
C MET A 169 -4.02 6.44 -2.11
N LYS A 170 -3.38 7.61 -2.11
CA LYS A 170 -3.73 8.71 -1.22
C LYS A 170 -5.15 9.22 -1.48
N ALA A 171 -5.56 9.37 -2.75
CA ALA A 171 -6.93 9.77 -3.08
C ALA A 171 -7.97 8.80 -2.51
N TYR A 172 -7.79 7.48 -2.66
CA TYR A 172 -8.71 6.51 -2.05
C TYR A 172 -8.70 6.53 -0.53
N ARG A 173 -7.53 6.70 0.10
CA ARG A 173 -7.42 6.85 1.56
C ARG A 173 -8.20 8.09 2.04
N ASP A 174 -8.01 9.23 1.38
CA ASP A 174 -8.68 10.48 1.76
C ASP A 174 -10.20 10.34 1.58
N CYS A 175 -10.65 9.62 0.55
CA CYS A 175 -12.08 9.29 0.41
C CYS A 175 -12.60 8.45 1.57
N PHE A 176 -11.79 7.51 2.02
CA PHE A 176 -12.12 6.65 3.15
C PHE A 176 -12.24 7.45 4.46
N ILE A 177 -11.29 8.34 4.72
CA ILE A 177 -11.27 9.13 5.96
C ILE A 177 -12.43 10.12 5.99
N HIS A 178 -12.77 10.73 4.86
CA HIS A 178 -13.70 11.87 4.83
C HIS A 178 -15.14 11.51 4.49
N PHE A 179 -15.39 10.40 3.78
CA PHE A 179 -16.72 10.11 3.21
C PHE A 179 -17.31 8.78 3.65
N THR A 180 -16.54 7.90 4.31
CA THR A 180 -17.08 6.61 4.75
C THR A 180 -18.12 6.76 5.86
N SER A 181 -18.04 7.85 6.64
CA SER A 181 -18.99 8.20 7.71
C SER A 181 -20.32 8.79 7.24
N ILE A 182 -20.43 9.21 5.97
CA ILE A 182 -21.56 10.03 5.51
C ILE A 182 -22.51 9.24 4.59
N ASP A 183 -22.05 8.27 3.79
CA ASP A 183 -22.96 7.68 2.78
C ASP A 183 -22.60 6.30 2.20
N THR A 184 -21.76 5.49 2.87
CA THR A 184 -21.40 4.16 2.36
C THR A 184 -22.00 3.04 3.19
N LEU A 185 -23.09 2.46 2.67
CA LEU A 185 -23.47 1.08 3.02
C LEU A 185 -22.31 0.15 2.65
N LEU A 186 -21.54 -0.25 3.68
CA LEU A 186 -20.46 -1.22 3.55
C LEU A 186 -21.05 -2.56 3.15
N THR A 187 -20.86 -2.94 1.89
CA THR A 187 -21.56 -4.08 1.32
C THR A 187 -20.61 -5.01 0.58
N VAL A 188 -20.88 -6.29 0.74
CA VAL A 188 -20.39 -7.32 -0.16
C VAL A 188 -21.44 -7.52 -1.25
N GLN A 189 -20.99 -7.56 -2.50
CA GLN A 189 -21.83 -7.77 -3.67
C GLN A 189 -21.39 -9.06 -4.38
N ILE A 190 -22.34 -9.93 -4.66
CA ILE A 190 -22.20 -11.11 -5.51
C ILE A 190 -22.89 -10.75 -6.82
N LYS A 191 -22.13 -10.59 -7.90
CA LYS A 191 -22.67 -10.17 -9.21
C LYS A 191 -22.27 -11.15 -10.29
N ARG A 192 -23.19 -11.42 -11.22
CA ARG A 192 -22.92 -12.22 -12.42
C ARG A 192 -22.42 -11.32 -13.54
N TYR A 193 -21.27 -11.65 -14.11
CA TYR A 193 -20.70 -10.99 -15.29
C TYR A 193 -20.30 -12.04 -16.31
N SER A 194 -20.85 -11.95 -17.53
CA SER A 194 -20.48 -12.82 -18.66
C SER A 194 -20.43 -14.31 -18.31
N GLY A 195 -21.40 -14.80 -17.54
CA GLY A 195 -21.49 -16.22 -17.13
C GLY A 195 -20.59 -16.63 -15.95
N VAL A 196 -20.02 -15.67 -15.22
CA VAL A 196 -19.19 -15.94 -14.03
C VAL A 196 -19.65 -15.07 -12.87
N TRP A 197 -19.84 -15.69 -11.70
CA TRP A 197 -20.12 -14.96 -10.47
C TRP A 197 -18.85 -14.33 -9.91
N GLN A 198 -18.98 -13.13 -9.34
CA GLN A 198 -17.88 -12.41 -8.73
C GLN A 198 -18.29 -11.84 -7.38
N LEU A 199 -17.47 -12.10 -6.36
CA LEU A 199 -17.54 -11.44 -5.06
C LEU A 199 -16.79 -10.10 -5.14
N ARG A 200 -17.44 -9.02 -4.71
CA ARG A 200 -16.89 -7.66 -4.81
C ARG A 200 -17.28 -6.84 -3.60
N THR A 201 -16.33 -6.13 -2.99
CA THR A 201 -16.66 -4.96 -2.17
C THR A 201 -16.27 -3.68 -2.92
N LYS A 202 -17.13 -2.67 -2.81
CA LYS A 202 -16.89 -1.35 -3.43
C LYS A 202 -15.85 -0.60 -2.60
N LEU A 203 -14.92 0.08 -3.28
CA LEU A 203 -14.16 1.13 -2.63
C LEU A 203 -15.08 2.33 -2.40
N PRO A 204 -14.99 3.02 -1.24
CA PRO A 204 -15.67 4.29 -1.05
C PRO A 204 -15.29 5.29 -2.13
N ILE A 205 -16.27 6.08 -2.55
CA ILE A 205 -16.15 7.07 -3.61
C ILE A 205 -16.56 8.40 -3.01
N ASN A 206 -15.71 9.42 -3.10
CA ASN A 206 -16.15 10.79 -2.85
C ASN A 206 -16.94 11.28 -4.08
N PRO A 207 -18.24 11.61 -3.96
CA PRO A 207 -19.04 12.13 -5.06
C PRO A 207 -18.52 13.47 -5.60
N GLU A 208 -17.92 14.32 -4.76
CA GLU A 208 -17.33 15.62 -5.12
C GLU A 208 -15.90 15.53 -5.66
N ALA A 209 -15.21 14.39 -5.49
CA ALA A 209 -13.83 14.23 -5.99
C ALA A 209 -13.75 14.28 -7.53
N ARG A 210 -14.88 14.12 -8.21
CA ARG A 210 -14.97 14.28 -9.67
C ARG A 210 -14.75 15.74 -10.08
N ASP A 211 -15.28 16.68 -9.29
CA ASP A 211 -15.31 18.10 -9.62
C ASP A 211 -14.10 18.86 -9.03
N ILE A 212 -13.59 18.42 -7.87
CA ILE A 212 -12.49 19.11 -7.17
C ILE A 212 -11.10 18.54 -7.52
N ILE A 213 -10.99 17.23 -7.81
CA ILE A 213 -9.69 16.52 -7.88
C ILE A 213 -9.42 15.93 -9.28
N SER A 214 -10.34 16.07 -10.24
CA SER A 214 -10.28 15.41 -11.57
C SER A 214 -10.05 13.88 -11.49
N PHE A 215 -10.34 13.27 -10.34
CA PHE A 215 -10.10 11.85 -10.11
C PHE A 215 -11.31 11.03 -10.60
N ARG A 216 -11.09 10.19 -11.62
CA ARG A 216 -12.13 9.30 -12.14
C ARG A 216 -12.05 7.92 -11.50
N TYR A 217 -13.02 7.61 -10.64
CA TYR A 217 -13.20 6.27 -10.10
C TYR A 217 -13.60 5.31 -11.22
N SER A 218 -12.92 4.18 -11.31
CA SER A 218 -13.40 3.09 -12.16
C SER A 218 -14.45 2.28 -11.40
N ARG A 219 -15.63 2.13 -12.01
CA ARG A 219 -16.74 1.28 -11.52
C ARG A 219 -16.36 -0.22 -11.43
N ARG A 220 -15.23 -0.60 -12.02
CA ARG A 220 -14.69 -1.96 -12.02
C ARG A 220 -13.65 -2.19 -10.93
N VAL A 221 -13.28 -1.16 -10.17
CA VAL A 221 -12.32 -1.32 -9.07
C VAL A 221 -13.03 -1.98 -7.91
N GLU A 222 -12.39 -3.00 -7.37
CA GLU A 222 -12.85 -3.84 -6.29
C GLU A 222 -11.73 -3.86 -5.25
N LEU A 223 -12.12 -3.83 -3.97
CA LEU A 223 -11.22 -3.51 -2.87
C LEU A 223 -10.04 -4.48 -2.77
N LEU A 224 -10.29 -5.81 -2.80
CA LEU A 224 -9.23 -6.80 -2.65
C LEU A 224 -8.25 -6.74 -3.83
N ARG A 225 -8.74 -6.70 -5.08
CA ARG A 225 -7.89 -6.52 -6.26
C ARG A 225 -7.04 -5.26 -6.18
N TYR A 226 -7.64 -4.17 -5.72
CA TYR A 226 -6.94 -2.91 -5.56
C TYR A 226 -5.86 -3.01 -4.47
N ALA A 227 -6.20 -3.54 -3.29
CA ALA A 227 -5.28 -3.74 -2.18
C ALA A 227 -4.09 -4.62 -2.60
N THR A 228 -4.33 -5.76 -3.25
CA THR A 228 -3.28 -6.64 -3.80
C THR A 228 -2.41 -5.93 -4.83
N THR A 229 -2.99 -5.05 -5.67
CA THR A 229 -2.23 -4.29 -6.66
C THR A 229 -1.30 -3.26 -5.99
N VAL A 230 -1.80 -2.55 -4.98
CA VAL A 230 -1.01 -1.61 -4.18
C VAL A 230 0.15 -2.33 -3.48
N TRP A 231 -0.08 -3.53 -2.94
CA TRP A 231 0.96 -4.34 -2.30
C TRP A 231 2.08 -4.70 -3.27
N LYS A 232 1.74 -5.16 -4.47
CA LYS A 232 2.71 -5.45 -5.54
C LYS A 232 3.53 -4.22 -5.89
N HIS A 233 2.90 -3.05 -5.92
CA HIS A 233 3.61 -1.79 -6.15
C HIS A 233 4.54 -1.39 -5.01
N LEU A 234 4.12 -1.53 -3.75
CA LEU A 234 4.97 -1.28 -2.59
C LEU A 234 6.20 -2.19 -2.60
N ALA A 235 6.00 -3.49 -2.80
CA ALA A 235 7.09 -4.47 -2.84
C ALA A 235 8.07 -4.21 -4.01
N ALA A 236 7.56 -3.77 -5.16
CA ALA A 236 8.42 -3.39 -6.29
C ALA A 236 9.19 -2.08 -6.01
N PHE A 237 8.56 -1.12 -5.32
CA PHE A 237 9.20 0.11 -4.89
C PHE A 237 10.33 -0.15 -3.89
N ASP A 238 10.09 -0.97 -2.85
CA ASP A 238 11.09 -1.43 -1.88
C ASP A 238 12.34 -1.97 -2.58
N ARG A 239 12.17 -2.99 -3.46
CA ARG A 239 13.27 -3.57 -4.23
C ARG A 239 14.01 -2.56 -5.09
N SER A 240 13.30 -1.61 -5.69
CA SER A 240 13.90 -0.58 -6.54
C SER A 240 14.78 0.37 -5.73
N VAL A 241 14.28 0.84 -4.58
CA VAL A 241 15.04 1.72 -3.68
C VAL A 241 16.26 0.98 -3.13
N ALA A 242 16.07 -0.26 -2.65
CA ALA A 242 17.15 -1.08 -2.11
C ALA A 242 18.27 -1.31 -3.13
N LYS A 243 17.92 -1.62 -4.39
CA LYS A 243 18.88 -1.81 -5.47
C LYS A 243 19.73 -0.55 -5.72
N VAL A 244 19.10 0.62 -5.75
CA VAL A 244 19.80 1.88 -6.00
C VAL A 244 20.73 2.22 -4.84
N LEU A 245 20.23 2.15 -3.58
CA LEU A 245 21.03 2.43 -2.39
C LEU A 245 22.22 1.49 -2.25
N TRP A 246 22.03 0.19 -2.49
CA TRP A 246 23.13 -0.78 -2.43
C TRP A 246 24.24 -0.47 -3.43
N ARG A 247 23.88 -0.07 -4.66
CA ARG A 247 24.86 0.33 -5.67
C ARG A 247 25.61 1.60 -5.24
N LEU A 248 24.92 2.62 -4.72
CA LEU A 248 25.56 3.84 -4.21
C LEU A 248 26.54 3.53 -3.07
N TYR A 249 26.15 2.64 -2.16
CA TYR A 249 27.04 2.18 -1.09
C TYR A 249 28.29 1.49 -1.63
N LYS A 250 28.13 0.58 -2.59
CA LYS A 250 29.24 -0.12 -3.24
C LYS A 250 30.18 0.80 -4.01
N GLN A 251 29.69 1.96 -4.46
CA GLN A 251 30.46 3.00 -5.12
C GLN A 251 31.14 3.97 -4.13
N GLY A 252 30.93 3.82 -2.82
CA GLY A 252 31.43 4.74 -1.80
C GLY A 252 30.73 6.10 -1.79
N SER A 253 29.57 6.23 -2.46
CA SER A 253 28.83 7.49 -2.57
C SER A 253 27.63 7.59 -1.62
N TYR A 254 27.51 6.63 -0.69
CA TYR A 254 26.47 6.57 0.34
C TYR A 254 27.08 6.07 1.67
N PRO A 255 26.72 6.69 2.81
CA PRO A 255 25.88 7.88 2.95
C PRO A 255 26.60 9.17 2.54
N GLN A 256 25.83 10.23 2.26
CA GLN A 256 26.38 11.58 2.07
C GLN A 256 26.10 12.50 3.27
N LYS A 257 25.02 12.22 4.02
CA LYS A 257 24.70 12.92 5.26
C LYS A 257 24.86 11.96 6.43
N THR A 258 25.83 12.26 7.28
CA THR A 258 26.18 11.42 8.44
C THR A 258 25.72 12.02 9.76
N SER A 259 25.40 13.32 9.78
CA SER A 259 24.99 14.05 10.99
C SER A 259 23.76 14.92 10.79
N GLY A 260 23.15 15.36 11.90
CA GLY A 260 21.96 16.20 11.90
C GLY A 260 20.72 15.48 11.35
N LEU A 261 20.64 14.17 11.55
CA LEU A 261 19.63 13.28 10.98
C LEU A 261 18.32 13.29 11.77
N PHE A 262 18.38 13.68 13.05
CA PHE A 262 17.21 13.73 13.95
C PHE A 262 16.56 15.11 14.04
N PHE A 263 17.21 16.15 13.52
CA PHE A 263 16.69 17.51 13.53
C PHE A 263 15.96 17.80 12.22
N LEU A 264 14.63 17.68 12.24
CA LEU A 264 13.79 18.04 11.10
C LEU A 264 13.55 19.56 11.07
N GLY A 265 13.95 20.22 9.99
CA GLY A 265 13.48 21.57 9.68
C GLY A 265 14.12 22.72 10.46
N ARG A 266 15.35 22.56 10.95
CA ARG A 266 16.18 23.73 11.24
C ARG A 266 16.59 24.32 9.90
N GLY A 267 15.76 25.23 9.39
CA GLY A 267 16.16 26.10 8.29
C GLY A 267 17.50 26.71 8.64
N VAL A 268 18.43 26.64 7.69
CA VAL A 268 19.67 27.38 7.74
C VAL A 268 19.28 28.84 7.93
N SER A 269 19.46 29.36 9.14
CA SER A 269 19.60 30.79 9.37
C SER A 269 20.94 31.17 8.78
N SER A 270 20.92 31.56 7.50
CA SER A 270 21.96 32.35 6.85
C SER A 270 21.42 33.74 6.62
#